data_AF-A0A6A7WDU1-F1
#
_entry.id   AF-A0A6A7WDU1-F1
#
_cell.length_a   1.000
_cell.length_b   1.000
_cell.length_c   1.000
_cell.angle_alpha   90.00
_cell.angle_beta   90.00
_cell.angle_gamma   90.00
#
_symmetry.space_group_name_H-M   'P 1'
#
loop_
_entity.id
_entity.type
_entity.pdbx_description
1 polymer ?
#
loop_
_entity_poly.entity_id
_entity_poly.type
_entity_poly.pdbx_seq_one_letter_code
_entity_poly.pdbx_strand_id
1 'polypeptide(L)'
;MLILPVELFGIQSVFPSLMTVTHNGGTWFVSCIVICYLLFPLAILLIRTISKKCLCFVISMAYLVLLLSPWIVYIFHIEQIYSNPFFRFLEFLMGIVMAVNVKSLQIKYGWLNKKISILASYVFIVGVVMLLLKIQIPHVTYMSYSAVLLPFFAWQLLAHTTKPQLAKNKILKYCADISYAFFLMQLFVFKLTLNISAYFDLTKHICLFLIALLLCFCFASLGHGIIEHPLALRLKKKM
;
A
#
# COMPACT_ATOMS: atom_id res chain seq x y z
N MET A 1 13.25 -21.18 16.33
CA MET A 1 12.99 -22.22 15.31
C MET A 1 11.50 -22.45 15.03
N LEU A 2 10.60 -22.33 16.02
CA LEU A 2 9.14 -22.55 15.82
C LEU A 2 8.46 -21.61 14.80
N ILE A 3 8.91 -20.35 14.70
CA ILE A 3 8.30 -19.33 13.83
C ILE A 3 8.87 -19.38 12.39
N LEU A 4 9.99 -20.09 12.19
CA LEU A 4 10.68 -20.14 10.88
C LEU A 4 9.76 -20.61 9.74
N PRO A 5 8.89 -21.63 9.89
CA PRO A 5 7.96 -22.00 8.82
C PRO A 5 6.99 -20.87 8.46
N VAL A 6 6.48 -20.13 9.46
CA VAL A 6 5.56 -19.00 9.26
C VAL A 6 6.23 -17.88 8.47
N GLU A 7 7.49 -17.57 8.80
CA GLU A 7 8.30 -16.57 8.07
C GLU A 7 8.67 -17.03 6.66
N LEU A 8 9.06 -18.30 6.48
CA LEU A 8 9.44 -18.86 5.18
C LEU A 8 8.26 -18.95 4.21
N PHE A 9 7.08 -19.34 4.70
CA PHE A 9 5.87 -19.39 3.88
C PHE A 9 5.24 -18.01 3.64
N GLY A 10 5.72 -16.97 4.33
CA GLY A 10 5.18 -15.63 4.18
C GLY A 10 3.74 -15.52 4.68
N ILE A 11 3.39 -16.20 5.78
CA ILE A 11 2.03 -16.22 6.37
C ILE A 11 1.96 -15.54 7.75
N GLN A 12 2.99 -14.79 8.12
CA GLN A 12 3.08 -14.07 9.40
C GLN A 12 1.91 -13.10 9.63
N SER A 13 1.30 -12.56 8.57
CA SER A 13 0.19 -11.61 8.69
C SER A 13 -1.11 -12.25 9.20
N VAL A 14 -1.20 -13.59 9.17
CA VAL A 14 -2.31 -14.37 9.74
C VAL A 14 -2.28 -14.35 11.27
N PHE A 15 -1.12 -14.07 11.88
CA PHE A 15 -0.91 -14.03 13.32
C PHE A 15 -0.52 -12.60 13.74
N PRO A 16 -1.49 -11.72 14.04
CA PRO A 16 -1.22 -10.30 14.28
C PRO A 16 -0.28 -10.06 15.48
N SER A 17 -0.28 -10.95 16.47
CA SER A 17 0.61 -10.86 17.63
C SER A 17 2.09 -11.14 17.28
N LEU A 18 2.41 -11.67 16.09
CA LEU A 18 3.80 -11.89 15.63
C LEU A 18 4.46 -10.63 15.06
N MET A 19 3.74 -9.52 14.94
CA MET A 19 4.22 -8.27 14.32
C MET A 19 5.38 -7.60 15.08
N THR A 20 5.47 -7.82 16.39
CA THR A 20 6.55 -7.31 17.25
C THR A 20 7.76 -8.26 17.31
N VAL A 21 7.62 -9.45 16.73
CA VAL A 21 8.65 -10.47 16.72
C VAL A 21 9.54 -10.29 15.50
N THR A 22 10.86 -10.41 15.69
CA THR A 22 11.89 -10.34 14.64
C THR A 22 11.81 -9.09 13.76
N HIS A 23 11.54 -9.26 12.47
CA HIS A 23 11.47 -8.23 11.43
C HIS A 23 10.05 -8.14 10.82
N ASN A 24 9.07 -8.77 11.48
CA ASN A 24 7.70 -8.89 11.00
C ASN A 24 6.96 -7.54 10.90
N GLY A 25 7.44 -6.52 11.61
CA GLY A 25 6.91 -5.15 11.58
C GLY A 25 6.84 -4.51 10.19
N GLY A 26 7.60 -4.99 9.20
CA GLY A 26 7.41 -4.58 7.80
C GLY A 26 7.39 -5.69 6.76
N THR A 27 7.62 -6.95 7.13
CA THR A 27 7.38 -8.07 6.19
C THR A 27 5.92 -8.50 6.13
N TRP A 28 5.07 -8.11 7.08
CA TRP A 28 3.64 -8.42 7.05
C TRP A 28 2.96 -7.97 5.75
N PHE A 29 3.41 -6.85 5.18
CA PHE A 29 2.90 -6.34 3.92
C PHE A 29 3.17 -7.33 2.78
N VAL A 30 4.36 -7.92 2.77
CA VAL A 30 4.76 -8.98 1.82
C VAL A 30 3.87 -10.20 1.99
N SER A 31 3.59 -10.60 3.24
CA SER A 31 2.68 -11.72 3.53
C SER A 31 1.26 -11.49 3.00
N CYS A 32 0.71 -10.29 3.21
CA CYS A 32 -0.58 -9.91 2.62
C CYS A 32 -0.56 -9.96 1.09
N ILE A 33 0.50 -9.46 0.45
CA ILE A 33 0.65 -9.52 -1.00
C ILE A 33 0.67 -10.96 -1.50
N VAL A 34 1.46 -11.85 -0.88
CA VAL A 34 1.54 -13.27 -1.25
C VAL A 34 0.16 -13.91 -1.21
N ILE A 35 -0.59 -13.70 -0.13
CA ILE A 35 -1.96 -14.21 0.01
C ILE A 35 -2.89 -13.63 -1.06
N CYS A 36 -2.82 -12.32 -1.32
CA CYS A 36 -3.61 -11.67 -2.37
C CYS A 36 -3.35 -12.25 -3.76
N TYR A 37 -2.08 -12.52 -4.11
CA TYR A 37 -1.73 -13.13 -5.40
C TYR A 37 -2.12 -14.61 -5.48
N LEU A 38 -2.10 -15.35 -4.37
CA LEU A 38 -2.61 -16.72 -4.32
C LEU A 38 -4.13 -16.76 -4.58
N LEU A 39 -4.87 -15.80 -4.04
CA LEU A 39 -6.32 -15.69 -4.21
C LEU A 39 -6.74 -15.02 -5.53
N PHE A 40 -5.82 -14.34 -6.21
CA PHE A 40 -6.08 -13.58 -7.44
C PHE A 40 -6.75 -14.40 -8.56
N PRO A 41 -6.30 -15.64 -8.89
CA PRO A 41 -6.92 -16.44 -9.96
C PRO A 41 -8.40 -16.75 -9.68
N LEU A 42 -8.75 -17.02 -8.42
CA LEU A 42 -10.13 -17.25 -8.01
C LEU A 42 -10.94 -15.95 -8.10
N ALA A 43 -10.37 -14.84 -7.60
CA ALA A 43 -11.02 -13.53 -7.62
C ALA A 43 -11.36 -13.08 -9.05
N ILE A 44 -10.42 -13.22 -10.00
CA ILE A 44 -10.66 -12.80 -11.38
C ILE A 44 -11.69 -13.69 -12.09
N LEU A 45 -11.73 -14.99 -11.77
CA LEU A 45 -12.75 -15.90 -12.29
C LEU A 45 -14.14 -15.43 -11.84
N LEU A 46 -14.33 -15.21 -10.54
CA LEU A 46 -15.59 -14.75 -9.96
C LEU A 46 -16.04 -13.40 -10.54
N ILE A 47 -15.14 -12.43 -10.62
CA ILE A 47 -15.44 -11.09 -11.17
C ILE A 47 -15.94 -11.18 -12.61
N ARG A 48 -15.42 -12.10 -13.42
CA ARG A 48 -15.81 -12.27 -14.82
C ARG A 48 -17.12 -13.03 -14.98
N THR A 49 -17.49 -13.90 -14.04
CA THR A 49 -18.70 -14.72 -14.12
C THR A 49 -19.95 -14.02 -13.59
N ILE A 50 -19.81 -13.14 -12.60
CA ILE A 50 -20.97 -12.49 -11.97
C ILE A 50 -21.46 -11.26 -12.75
N SER A 51 -22.74 -10.93 -12.59
CA SER A 51 -23.33 -9.74 -13.21
C SER A 51 -22.73 -8.45 -12.63
N LYS A 52 -22.73 -7.36 -13.41
CA LYS A 52 -22.25 -6.05 -12.96
C LYS A 52 -22.99 -5.52 -11.71
N LYS A 53 -24.29 -5.84 -11.56
CA LYS A 53 -25.08 -5.48 -10.39
C LYS A 53 -24.59 -6.21 -9.15
N CYS A 54 -24.37 -7.52 -9.25
CA CYS A 54 -23.82 -8.34 -8.17
C CYS A 54 -22.41 -7.90 -7.81
N LEU A 55 -21.56 -7.61 -8.81
CA LEU A 55 -20.21 -7.10 -8.58
C LEU A 55 -20.21 -5.77 -7.81
N CYS A 56 -21.09 -4.84 -8.19
CA CYS A 56 -21.26 -3.56 -7.48
C CYS A 56 -21.67 -3.78 -6.03
N PHE A 57 -22.62 -4.70 -5.79
CA PHE A 57 -23.04 -5.07 -4.43
C PHE A 57 -21.89 -5.65 -3.61
N VAL A 58 -21.13 -6.62 -4.15
CA VAL A 58 -19.98 -7.23 -3.47
C VAL A 58 -18.93 -6.19 -3.09
N ILE A 59 -18.58 -5.29 -4.01
CA ILE A 59 -17.61 -4.23 -3.75
C ILE A 59 -18.13 -3.21 -2.73
N SER A 60 -19.42 -2.90 -2.76
CA SER A 60 -20.04 -2.01 -1.77
C SER A 60 -20.03 -2.63 -0.38
N MET A 61 -20.30 -3.93 -0.27
CA MET A 61 -20.21 -4.66 0.99
C MET A 61 -18.77 -4.75 1.49
N ALA A 62 -17.81 -5.03 0.61
CA ALA A 62 -16.39 -5.03 0.95
C ALA A 62 -15.93 -3.65 1.49
N TYR A 63 -16.39 -2.57 0.85
CA TYR A 63 -16.11 -1.21 1.31
C TYR A 63 -16.74 -0.90 2.66
N LEU A 64 -17.99 -1.33 2.88
CA LEU A 64 -18.67 -1.17 4.16
C LEU A 64 -17.92 -1.90 5.28
N VAL A 65 -17.46 -3.14 5.04
CA VAL A 65 -16.63 -3.89 5.99
C VAL A 65 -15.34 -3.14 6.32
N LEU A 66 -14.64 -2.62 5.32
CA LEU A 66 -13.44 -1.80 5.53
C LEU A 66 -13.73 -0.52 6.32
N LEU A 67 -14.87 0.13 6.07
CA LEU A 67 -15.26 1.35 6.76
C LEU A 67 -15.62 1.10 8.23
N LEU A 68 -16.31 0.00 8.52
CA LEU A 68 -16.79 -0.35 9.87
C LEU A 68 -15.70 -1.00 10.73
N SER A 69 -14.78 -1.75 10.12
CA SER A 69 -13.80 -2.54 10.87
C SER A 69 -12.90 -1.75 11.83
N PRO A 70 -12.40 -0.53 11.53
CA PRO A 70 -11.63 0.26 12.49
C PRO A 70 -12.45 0.67 13.72
N TRP A 71 -13.76 0.90 13.55
CA TRP A 71 -14.67 1.22 14.64
C TRP A 71 -14.92 0.01 15.54
N ILE A 72 -15.04 -1.19 14.96
CA ILE A 72 -15.13 -2.43 15.75
C ILE A 72 -13.85 -2.60 16.57
N VAL A 73 -12.67 -2.39 15.96
CA VAL A 73 -11.39 -2.45 16.68
C VAL A 73 -11.35 -1.47 17.84
N TYR A 74 -11.80 -0.24 17.62
CA TYR A 74 -11.80 0.80 18.64
C TYR A 74 -12.80 0.55 19.77
N ILE A 75 -14.04 0.15 19.45
CA ILE A 75 -15.12 -0.05 20.44
C ILE A 75 -14.84 -1.29 21.30
N PHE A 76 -14.35 -2.38 20.69
CA PHE A 76 -14.13 -3.64 21.39
C PHE A 76 -12.68 -3.84 21.88
N HIS A 77 -11.79 -2.87 21.63
CA HIS A 77 -10.38 -2.92 22.03
C HIS A 77 -9.64 -4.21 21.58
N ILE A 78 -9.98 -4.72 20.40
CA ILE A 78 -9.36 -5.93 19.82
C ILE A 78 -8.05 -5.60 19.09
N GLU A 79 -7.35 -6.65 18.64
CA GLU A 79 -6.09 -6.50 17.90
C GLU A 79 -6.27 -5.68 16.60
N GLN A 80 -5.20 -4.98 16.24
CA GLN A 80 -5.13 -4.12 15.06
C GLN A 80 -5.31 -4.92 13.77
N ILE A 81 -6.21 -4.46 12.90
CA ILE A 81 -6.51 -5.09 11.60
C ILE A 81 -5.56 -4.65 10.48
N TYR A 82 -4.60 -3.76 10.77
CA TYR A 82 -3.72 -3.16 9.78
C TYR A 82 -2.95 -4.20 8.96
N SER A 83 -2.46 -5.24 9.61
CA SER A 83 -1.71 -6.31 8.97
C SER A 83 -2.57 -7.48 8.53
N ASN A 84 -3.89 -7.45 8.73
CA ASN A 84 -4.70 -8.64 8.52
C ASN A 84 -4.98 -8.86 7.00
N PRO A 85 -4.62 -10.04 6.43
CA PRO A 85 -4.69 -10.30 5.00
C PRO A 85 -6.12 -10.34 4.46
N PHE A 86 -7.14 -10.60 5.27
CA PHE A 86 -8.54 -10.51 4.83
C PHE A 86 -8.90 -9.09 4.40
N PHE A 87 -8.64 -8.09 5.25
CA PHE A 87 -8.94 -6.69 4.92
C PHE A 87 -8.10 -6.19 3.75
N ARG A 88 -6.82 -6.60 3.67
CA ARG A 88 -5.96 -6.29 2.51
C ARG A 88 -6.45 -6.93 1.23
N PHE A 89 -7.00 -8.13 1.30
CA PHE A 89 -7.63 -8.76 0.15
C PHE A 89 -8.88 -8.01 -0.31
N LEU A 90 -9.69 -7.44 0.58
CA LEU A 90 -10.82 -6.60 0.19
C LEU A 90 -10.38 -5.35 -0.59
N GLU A 91 -9.34 -4.65 -0.11
CA GLU A 91 -8.74 -3.51 -0.83
C GLU A 91 -8.18 -3.95 -2.20
N PHE A 92 -7.48 -5.10 -2.23
CA PHE A 92 -6.94 -5.68 -3.45
C PHE A 92 -8.03 -6.05 -4.45
N LEU A 93 -9.16 -6.61 -3.99
CA LEU A 93 -10.31 -6.96 -4.80
C LEU A 93 -10.90 -5.74 -5.51
N MET A 94 -11.00 -4.60 -4.82
CA MET A 94 -11.41 -3.34 -5.45
C MET A 94 -10.42 -2.91 -6.53
N GLY A 95 -9.12 -3.04 -6.26
CA GLY A 95 -8.06 -2.83 -7.25
C GLY A 95 -8.23 -3.70 -8.50
N ILE A 96 -8.55 -5.00 -8.34
CA ILE A 96 -8.80 -5.91 -9.47
C ILE A 96 -10.00 -5.44 -10.28
N VAL A 97 -11.13 -5.13 -9.63
CA VAL A 97 -12.35 -4.67 -10.30
C VAL A 97 -12.10 -3.37 -11.08
N MET A 98 -11.37 -2.44 -10.47
CA MET A 98 -10.95 -1.20 -11.12
C MET A 98 -10.07 -1.48 -12.33
N ALA A 99 -9.06 -2.34 -12.21
CA ALA A 99 -8.13 -2.66 -13.29
C ALA A 99 -8.86 -3.30 -14.49
N VAL A 100 -9.79 -4.22 -14.24
CA VAL A 100 -10.60 -4.86 -15.30
C VAL A 100 -11.49 -3.84 -16.02
N ASN A 101 -11.99 -2.84 -15.30
CA ASN A 101 -12.91 -1.82 -15.84
C ASN A 101 -12.22 -0.50 -16.21
N VAL A 102 -10.89 -0.42 -16.18
CA VAL A 102 -10.17 0.86 -16.31
C VAL A 102 -10.54 1.60 -17.59
N LYS A 103 -10.60 0.91 -18.74
CA LYS A 103 -10.93 1.51 -20.03
C LYS A 103 -12.37 2.04 -20.07
N SER A 104 -13.33 1.27 -19.56
CA SER A 104 -14.75 1.67 -19.58
C SER A 104 -15.01 2.85 -18.63
N LEU A 105 -14.35 2.87 -17.48
CA LEU A 105 -14.40 3.98 -16.53
C LEU A 105 -13.79 5.25 -17.12
N GLN A 106 -12.62 5.16 -17.78
CA GLN A 106 -11.97 6.32 -18.40
C GLN A 106 -12.80 6.93 -19.54
N ILE A 107 -13.47 6.10 -20.35
CA ILE A 107 -14.37 6.58 -21.41
C ILE A 107 -15.60 7.26 -20.81
N LYS A 108 -16.23 6.62 -19.82
CA LYS A 108 -17.43 7.15 -19.16
C LYS A 108 -17.16 8.46 -18.42
N TYR A 109 -16.00 8.57 -17.79
CA TYR A 109 -15.60 9.69 -16.95
C TYR A 109 -14.44 10.45 -17.59
N GLY A 110 -14.70 11.15 -18.71
CA GLY A 110 -13.68 11.89 -19.46
C GLY A 110 -12.91 12.94 -18.67
N TRP A 111 -13.44 13.39 -17.53
CA TRP A 111 -12.74 14.29 -16.61
C TRP A 111 -11.48 13.65 -15.98
N LEU A 112 -11.40 12.32 -15.86
CA LEU A 112 -10.22 11.58 -15.42
C LEU A 112 -9.00 11.82 -16.32
N ASN A 113 -9.23 12.11 -17.60
CA ASN A 113 -8.16 12.33 -18.58
C ASN A 113 -7.52 13.73 -18.47
N LYS A 114 -8.10 14.65 -17.68
CA LYS A 114 -7.57 16.01 -17.52
C LYS A 114 -6.40 16.02 -16.53
N LYS A 115 -5.32 16.76 -16.82
CA LYS A 115 -4.17 16.89 -15.90
C LYS A 115 -4.57 17.41 -14.52
N ILE A 116 -5.58 18.29 -14.48
CA ILE A 116 -6.14 18.82 -13.23
C ILE A 116 -6.74 17.73 -12.33
N SER A 117 -7.19 16.60 -12.90
CA SER A 117 -7.75 15.48 -12.14
C SER A 117 -6.70 14.84 -11.22
N ILE A 118 -5.46 14.71 -11.70
CA ILE A 118 -4.34 14.21 -10.90
C ILE A 118 -4.06 15.17 -9.74
N LEU A 119 -3.88 16.46 -10.04
CA LEU A 119 -3.60 17.46 -8.99
C LEU A 119 -4.75 17.54 -7.97
N ALA A 120 -6.00 17.55 -8.44
CA ALA A 120 -7.17 17.56 -7.59
C ALA A 120 -7.20 16.34 -6.66
N SER A 121 -6.88 15.14 -7.16
CA SER A 121 -6.85 13.93 -6.31
C SER A 121 -5.87 14.08 -5.12
N TYR A 122 -4.68 14.65 -5.34
CA TYR A 122 -3.72 14.92 -4.26
C TYR A 122 -4.23 15.97 -3.28
N VAL A 123 -4.78 17.09 -3.78
CA VAL A 123 -5.34 18.16 -2.94
C VAL A 123 -6.49 17.63 -2.08
N PHE A 124 -7.38 16.80 -2.65
CA PHE A 124 -8.46 16.16 -1.91
C PHE A 124 -7.95 15.21 -0.84
N ILE A 125 -6.96 14.37 -1.13
CA ILE A 125 -6.36 13.48 -0.13
C ILE A 125 -5.79 14.29 1.05
N VAL A 126 -4.98 15.32 0.77
CA VAL A 126 -4.43 16.17 1.83
C VAL A 126 -5.54 16.88 2.61
N GLY A 127 -6.51 17.47 1.91
CA GLY A 127 -7.62 18.18 2.56
C GLY A 127 -8.45 17.26 3.45
N VAL A 128 -8.76 16.05 2.99
CA VAL A 128 -9.48 15.04 3.77
C VAL A 128 -8.66 14.61 4.99
N VAL A 129 -7.37 14.31 4.84
CA VAL A 129 -6.49 13.96 5.97
C VAL A 129 -6.48 15.09 7.01
N MET A 130 -6.27 16.34 6.58
CA MET A 130 -6.25 17.50 7.48
C MET A 130 -7.59 17.69 8.20
N LEU A 131 -8.71 17.46 7.51
CA LEU A 131 -10.04 17.51 8.10
C LEU A 131 -10.23 16.41 9.14
N LEU A 132 -9.89 15.16 8.81
CA LEU A 132 -10.04 14.02 9.72
C LEU A 132 -9.15 14.19 10.97
N LEU A 133 -7.94 14.73 10.81
CA LEU A 133 -7.06 15.11 11.93
C LEU A 133 -7.69 16.22 12.80
N LYS A 134 -8.27 17.26 12.18
CA LYS A 134 -8.91 18.37 12.91
C LYS A 134 -10.15 17.94 13.68
N ILE A 135 -10.98 17.06 13.11
CA ILE A 135 -12.19 16.56 13.78
C ILE A 135 -11.82 15.69 14.99
N GLN A 136 -10.53 15.32 15.15
CA GLN A 136 -10.10 14.36 16.15
C GLN A 136 -10.98 13.11 16.10
N ILE A 137 -11.43 12.71 14.90
CA ILE A 137 -12.01 11.38 14.70
C ILE A 137 -11.00 10.46 15.32
N PRO A 138 -11.39 9.68 16.35
CA PRO A 138 -10.49 9.42 17.44
C PRO A 138 -9.26 8.69 16.93
N HIS A 139 -8.24 8.55 17.77
CA HIS A 139 -7.07 7.71 17.55
C HIS A 139 -7.41 6.19 17.31
N VAL A 140 -8.60 5.89 16.76
CA VAL A 140 -9.30 4.72 16.17
C VAL A 140 -8.46 3.97 15.14
N THR A 141 -7.13 4.00 15.24
CA THR A 141 -6.19 3.29 14.36
C THR A 141 -6.00 3.99 13.01
N TYR A 142 -4.77 3.99 12.49
CA TYR A 142 -4.42 4.49 11.15
C TYR A 142 -5.35 3.98 10.03
N MET A 143 -6.00 2.82 10.24
CA MET A 143 -6.91 2.19 9.28
C MET A 143 -8.22 2.96 9.07
N SER A 144 -8.69 3.77 10.01
CA SER A 144 -9.89 4.60 9.83
C SER A 144 -9.69 5.62 8.70
N TYR A 145 -8.53 6.28 8.68
CA TYR A 145 -8.14 7.17 7.59
C TYR A 145 -8.01 6.41 6.26
N SER A 146 -7.40 5.21 6.28
CA SER A 146 -7.22 4.39 5.08
C SER A 146 -8.54 4.06 4.39
N ALA A 147 -9.55 3.62 5.15
CA ALA A 147 -10.86 3.26 4.60
C ALA A 147 -11.56 4.47 3.96
N VAL A 148 -11.51 5.64 4.60
CA VAL A 148 -12.10 6.89 4.06
C VAL A 148 -11.35 7.38 2.82
N LEU A 149 -10.03 7.17 2.76
CA LEU A 149 -9.20 7.62 1.65
C LEU A 149 -9.27 6.72 0.41
N LEU A 150 -9.80 5.50 0.55
CA LEU A 150 -9.81 4.50 -0.52
C LEU A 150 -10.44 4.99 -1.84
N PRO A 151 -11.58 5.72 -1.86
CA PRO A 151 -12.13 6.27 -3.11
C PRO A 151 -11.21 7.30 -3.78
N PHE A 152 -10.44 8.05 -2.98
CA PHE A 152 -9.51 9.05 -3.50
C PHE A 152 -8.24 8.41 -4.05
N PHE A 153 -7.74 7.35 -3.41
CA PHE A 153 -6.66 6.52 -3.98
C PHE A 153 -7.12 5.85 -5.28
N ALA A 154 -8.36 5.34 -5.32
CA ALA A 154 -8.96 4.79 -6.52
C ALA A 154 -9.01 5.82 -7.67
N TRP A 155 -9.48 7.04 -7.38
CA TRP A 155 -9.46 8.15 -8.32
C TRP A 155 -8.02 8.45 -8.79
N GLN A 156 -7.08 8.62 -7.87
CA GLN A 156 -5.68 8.92 -8.19
C GLN A 156 -5.09 7.88 -9.16
N LEU A 157 -5.28 6.58 -8.89
CA LEU A 157 -4.83 5.48 -9.76
C LEU A 157 -5.48 5.55 -11.16
N LEU A 158 -6.79 5.76 -11.23
CA LEU A 158 -7.51 5.87 -12.50
C LEU A 158 -7.04 7.09 -13.32
N ALA A 159 -6.76 8.21 -12.67
CA ALA A 159 -6.29 9.42 -13.34
C ALA A 159 -4.86 9.23 -13.91
N HIS A 160 -3.95 8.61 -13.15
CA HIS A 160 -2.57 8.37 -13.60
C HIS A 160 -2.47 7.37 -14.76
N THR A 161 -3.32 6.33 -14.78
CA THR A 161 -3.34 5.35 -15.87
C THR A 161 -3.74 5.95 -17.23
N THR A 162 -4.32 7.16 -17.27
CA THR A 162 -4.60 7.89 -18.52
C THR A 162 -3.36 8.52 -19.17
N LYS A 163 -2.21 8.50 -18.48
CA LYS A 163 -0.98 9.20 -18.87
C LYS A 163 0.18 8.24 -19.13
N PRO A 164 0.13 7.43 -20.20
CA PRO A 164 1.19 6.45 -20.50
C PRO A 164 2.54 7.12 -20.80
N GLN A 165 2.54 8.42 -21.15
CA GLN A 165 3.76 9.21 -21.34
C GLN A 165 4.60 9.32 -20.07
N LEU A 166 3.98 9.30 -18.87
CA LEU A 166 4.70 9.32 -17.61
C LEU A 166 5.59 8.08 -17.45
N ALA A 167 5.14 6.93 -17.95
CA ALA A 167 5.93 5.69 -17.94
C ALA A 167 7.17 5.75 -18.84
N LYS A 168 7.27 6.73 -19.75
CA LYS A 168 8.45 6.95 -20.59
C LYS A 168 9.54 7.77 -19.89
N ASN A 169 9.22 8.47 -18.79
CA ASN A 169 10.20 9.24 -18.05
C ASN A 169 11.17 8.30 -17.31
N LYS A 170 12.45 8.39 -17.64
CA LYS A 170 13.50 7.52 -17.07
C LYS A 170 13.62 7.65 -15.55
N ILE A 171 13.49 8.86 -15.01
CA ILE A 171 13.59 9.12 -13.56
C ILE A 171 12.38 8.51 -12.87
N LEU A 172 11.18 8.78 -13.37
CA LEU A 172 9.96 8.23 -12.76
C LEU A 172 9.95 6.70 -12.82
N LYS A 173 10.40 6.12 -13.93
CA LYS A 173 10.56 4.68 -14.08
C LYS A 173 11.55 4.13 -13.07
N TYR A 174 12.73 4.74 -12.92
CA TYR A 174 13.71 4.32 -11.93
C TYR A 174 13.15 4.40 -10.50
N CYS A 175 12.50 5.51 -10.14
CA CYS A 175 11.84 5.65 -8.83
C CYS A 175 10.76 4.58 -8.61
N ALA A 176 10.02 4.20 -9.66
CA ALA A 176 9.04 3.12 -9.59
C ALA A 176 9.72 1.76 -9.42
N ASP A 177 10.83 1.51 -10.13
CA ASP A 177 11.59 0.25 -10.07
C ASP A 177 12.17 0.02 -8.65
N ILE A 178 12.61 1.08 -7.96
CA ILE A 178 13.12 0.98 -6.57
C ILE A 178 12.05 1.14 -5.48
N SER A 179 10.79 1.41 -5.83
CA SER A 179 9.76 1.82 -4.87
C SER A 179 9.47 0.77 -3.80
N TYR A 180 9.53 -0.51 -4.17
CA TYR A 180 9.36 -1.61 -3.23
C TYR A 180 10.55 -1.72 -2.26
N ALA A 181 11.79 -1.67 -2.77
CA ALA A 181 12.98 -1.59 -1.95
C ALA A 181 12.91 -0.39 -0.99
N PHE A 182 12.46 0.77 -1.48
CA PHE A 182 12.29 1.98 -0.68
C PHE A 182 11.32 1.77 0.48
N PHE A 183 10.17 1.13 0.22
CA PHE A 183 9.21 0.79 1.27
C PHE A 183 9.79 -0.15 2.34
N LEU A 184 10.61 -1.14 1.96
CA LEU A 184 11.22 -2.05 2.92
C LEU A 184 12.37 -1.40 3.70
N MET A 185 13.20 -0.60 3.04
CA MET A 185 14.40 -0.02 3.63
C MET A 185 14.09 1.02 4.70
N GLN A 186 12.90 1.64 4.68
CA GLN A 186 12.49 2.62 5.69
C GLN A 186 12.56 2.05 7.13
N LEU A 187 12.33 0.74 7.32
CA LEU A 187 12.34 0.07 8.62
C LEU A 187 13.74 0.14 9.27
N PHE A 188 14.78 -0.01 8.46
CA PHE A 188 16.17 0.07 8.92
C PHE A 188 16.61 1.51 9.07
N VAL A 189 16.18 2.37 8.15
CA VAL A 189 16.58 3.78 8.09
C VAL A 189 16.05 4.56 9.27
N PHE A 190 14.83 4.33 9.75
CA PHE A 190 14.31 5.08 10.90
C PHE A 190 15.16 4.91 12.16
N LYS A 191 15.57 3.67 12.48
CA LYS A 191 16.46 3.43 13.62
C LYS A 191 17.82 4.10 13.42
N LEU A 192 18.37 4.04 12.21
CA LEU A 192 19.64 4.68 11.88
C LEU A 192 19.57 6.21 11.99
N THR A 193 18.52 6.84 11.46
CA THR A 193 18.30 8.28 11.55
C THR A 193 18.19 8.74 12.99
N LEU A 194 17.51 7.99 13.87
CA LEU A 194 17.44 8.30 15.29
C LEU A 194 18.82 8.23 15.97
N ASN A 195 19.65 7.24 15.63
CA ASN A 195 21.01 7.14 16.15
C ASN A 195 21.90 8.31 15.69
N ILE A 196 21.80 8.71 14.42
CA ILE A 196 22.51 9.87 13.88
C ILE A 196 22.03 11.14 14.58
N SER A 197 20.71 11.29 14.76
CA SER A 197 20.10 12.41 15.46
C SER A 197 20.65 12.57 16.87
N ALA A 198 20.77 11.48 17.62
CA ALA A 198 21.28 11.47 18.99
C ALA A 198 22.78 11.78 19.04
N TYR A 199 23.57 11.32 18.06
CA TYR A 199 25.02 11.54 18.03
C TYR A 199 25.38 13.00 17.68
N PHE A 200 24.64 13.62 16.76
CA PHE A 200 24.90 14.99 16.27
C PHE A 200 24.00 16.05 16.91
N ASP A 201 23.19 15.69 17.91
CA ASP A 201 22.19 16.56 18.56
C ASP A 201 21.28 17.30 17.56
N LEU A 202 20.83 16.59 16.53
CA LEU A 202 19.99 17.16 15.48
C LEU A 202 18.54 17.23 15.96
N THR A 203 18.07 18.41 16.34
CA THR A 203 16.70 18.62 16.83
C THR A 203 15.71 19.05 15.74
N LYS A 204 16.20 19.56 14.60
CA LYS A 204 15.32 20.07 13.53
C LYS A 204 14.68 18.93 12.74
N HIS A 205 13.35 18.81 12.82
CA HIS A 205 12.57 17.78 12.11
C HIS A 205 12.81 17.73 10.59
N ILE A 206 13.03 18.88 9.95
CA ILE A 206 13.29 18.91 8.50
C ILE A 206 14.64 18.28 8.15
N CYS A 207 15.66 18.46 9.00
CA CYS A 207 16.97 17.84 8.82
C CYS A 207 16.86 16.32 8.96
N LEU A 208 16.12 15.85 9.97
CA LEU A 208 15.87 14.42 10.19
C LEU A 208 15.11 13.78 9.01
N PHE A 209 14.10 14.47 8.50
CA PHE A 209 13.35 14.03 7.32
C PHE A 209 14.26 13.90 6.09
N LEU A 210 15.10 14.91 5.81
CA LEU A 210 16.01 14.89 4.67
C LEU A 210 17.07 13.78 4.80
N ILE A 211 17.63 13.58 6.00
CA ILE A 211 18.57 12.48 6.28
C ILE A 211 17.90 11.13 6.05
N ALA A 212 16.71 10.91 6.61
CA ALA A 212 15.96 9.68 6.41
C ALA A 212 15.64 9.43 4.93
N LEU A 213 15.20 10.46 4.21
CA LEU A 213 14.87 10.37 2.79
C LEU A 213 16.11 9.97 1.96
N LEU A 214 17.24 10.62 2.20
CA LEU A 214 18.50 10.34 1.50
C LEU A 214 19.01 8.93 1.80
N LEU A 215 19.06 8.54 3.08
CA LEU A 215 19.47 7.19 3.49
C LEU A 215 18.57 6.12 2.88
N CYS A 216 17.25 6.35 2.89
CA CYS A 216 16.29 5.42 2.31
C CYS A 216 16.47 5.30 0.79
N PHE A 217 16.67 6.41 0.08
CA PHE A 217 16.92 6.38 -1.36
C PHE A 217 18.22 5.65 -1.70
N CYS A 218 19.29 5.87 -0.93
CA CYS A 218 20.57 5.18 -1.09
C CYS A 218 20.43 3.67 -0.84
N PHE A 219 19.84 3.27 0.29
CA PHE A 219 19.66 1.85 0.63
C PHE A 219 18.71 1.16 -0.34
N ALA A 220 17.64 1.83 -0.79
CA ALA A 220 16.72 1.30 -1.80
C ALA A 220 17.43 1.07 -3.13
N SER A 221 18.23 2.04 -3.58
CA SER A 221 19.00 1.93 -4.82
C SER A 221 20.03 0.79 -4.77
N LEU A 222 20.74 0.65 -3.64
CA LEU A 222 21.69 -0.45 -3.41
C LEU A 222 20.97 -1.80 -3.35
N GLY A 223 19.89 -1.91 -2.58
CA GLY A 223 19.09 -3.13 -2.46
C GLY A 223 18.52 -3.57 -3.80
N HIS A 224 17.99 -2.63 -4.58
CA HIS A 224 17.49 -2.90 -5.93
C HIS A 224 18.60 -3.40 -6.86
N GLY A 225 19.75 -2.72 -6.90
CA GLY A 225 20.85 -3.06 -7.80
C GLY A 225 21.57 -4.36 -7.44
N ILE A 226 21.75 -4.65 -6.15
CA ILE A 226 22.54 -5.79 -5.66
C ILE A 226 21.68 -7.04 -5.49
N ILE A 227 20.42 -6.89 -5.08
CA ILE A 227 19.56 -8.03 -4.70
C ILE A 227 18.44 -8.23 -5.71
N GLU A 228 17.55 -7.24 -5.85
CA GLU A 228 16.29 -7.43 -6.60
C GLU A 228 16.54 -7.65 -8.10
N HIS A 229 17.32 -6.78 -8.73
CA HIS A 229 17.57 -6.83 -10.16
C HIS A 229 18.32 -8.10 -10.59
N PRO A 230 19.42 -8.52 -9.92
CA PRO A 230 20.08 -9.79 -10.25
C PRO A 230 19.21 -11.01 -10.03
N LEU A 231 18.41 -11.04 -8.96
CA LEU A 231 17.49 -12.14 -8.67
C LEU A 231 16.39 -12.24 -9.73
N ALA A 232 15.80 -11.11 -10.13
CA ALA A 232 14.78 -11.06 -11.17
C ALA A 232 15.33 -11.59 -12.52
N LEU A 233 16.57 -11.26 -12.88
CA LEU A 233 17.22 -11.80 -14.07
C LEU A 233 17.44 -13.32 -13.98
N ARG A 234 17.81 -13.85 -12.81
CA ARG A 234 18.00 -15.29 -12.60
C ARG A 234 16.68 -16.07 -12.67
N LEU A 235 15.60 -15.53 -12.10
CA LEU A 235 14.28 -16.16 -12.12
C LEU A 235 13.69 -16.18 -13.53
N LYS A 236 13.81 -15.08 -14.29
CA LYS A 236 13.35 -15.02 -15.68
C LYS A 236 14.09 -15.95 -16.64
N LYS A 237 15.33 -16.34 -16.32
CA LYS A 237 16.09 -17.32 -17.12
C LYS A 237 15.69 -18.77 -16.84
N LYS A 238 14.99 -19.04 -15.73
CA LYS A 238 14.57 -20.37 -15.30
C LYS A 238 13.10 -20.68 -15.63
N MET A 239 12.33 -19.68 -16.06
CA MET A 239 10.98 -19.82 -16.61
C MET A 239 11.06 -19.79 -18.13
#